data_AF-A0A6I6JSV7-F1
#
_entry.id   AF-A0A6I6JSV7-F1
#
_cell.length_a   1.000
_cell.length_b   1.000
_cell.length_c   1.000
_cell.angle_alpha   90.00
_cell.angle_beta   90.00
_cell.angle_gamma   90.00
#
_symmetry.space_group_name_H-M   'P 1'
#
loop_
_entity.id
_entity.type
_entity.pdbx_description
1 polymer ?
#
loop_
_entity_poly.entity_id
_entity_poly.type
_entity_poly.pdbx_seq_one_letter_code
_entity_poly.pdbx_strand_id
1 'polypeptide(L)'
;MTTYYLDELLGTKLRALYQRKKGRDLFDLFYASQHSDLNLYQIIYCYREYMKFVVSKPPTLKEFIGNLKEKQVFPLFLGDMEGLLSPNVKYDQDKAFEWFEENIIPVIN
;
A
#
# COMPACT_ATOMS: atom_id res chain seq x y z
N MET A 1 6.09 15.15 -13.47
CA MET A 1 6.59 14.45 -12.26
C MET A 1 7.42 13.28 -12.73
N THR A 2 8.62 13.08 -12.18
CA THR A 2 9.50 11.96 -12.55
C THR A 2 9.10 10.70 -11.79
N THR A 3 9.18 9.53 -12.41
CA THR A 3 8.84 8.23 -11.81
C THR A 3 9.50 8.01 -10.45
N TYR A 4 10.78 8.40 -10.31
CA TYR A 4 11.52 8.30 -9.04
C TYR A 4 10.82 8.96 -7.84
N TYR A 5 10.23 10.16 -8.04
CA TYR A 5 9.56 10.88 -6.97
C TYR A 5 8.24 10.21 -6.59
N LEU A 6 7.54 9.63 -7.57
CA LEU A 6 6.31 8.87 -7.34
C LEU A 6 6.62 7.59 -6.55
N ASP A 7 7.67 6.85 -6.93
CA ASP A 7 8.05 5.62 -6.23
C ASP A 7 8.42 5.88 -4.77
N GLU A 8 9.15 6.96 -4.48
CA GLU A 8 9.47 7.37 -3.12
C GLU A 8 8.20 7.68 -2.31
N LEU A 9 7.28 8.45 -2.89
CA LEU A 9 5.99 8.77 -2.28
C LEU A 9 5.20 7.48 -1.97
N LEU A 10 5.13 6.55 -2.91
CA LEU A 10 4.44 5.27 -2.73
C LEU A 10 5.13 4.38 -1.69
N GLY A 11 6.45 4.45 -1.55
CA GLY A 11 7.17 3.81 -0.44
C GLY A 11 6.70 4.31 0.93
N THR A 12 6.40 5.61 1.06
CA THR A 12 5.81 6.15 2.30
C THR A 12 4.36 5.68 2.51
N LYS A 13 3.58 5.49 1.44
CA LYS A 13 2.22 4.95 1.48
C LYS A 13 2.23 3.49 1.92
N LEU A 14 3.14 2.68 1.41
CA LEU A 14 3.32 1.29 1.84
C LEU A 14 3.65 1.20 3.34
N ARG A 15 4.53 2.07 3.84
CA ARG A 15 4.79 2.19 5.28
C ARG A 15 3.54 2.57 6.06
N ALA A 16 2.82 3.60 5.61
CA ALA A 16 1.61 4.07 6.25
C ALA A 16 0.52 2.98 6.27
N LEU A 17 0.36 2.27 5.15
CA LEU A 17 -0.53 1.13 5.03
C LEU A 17 -0.19 0.07 6.07
N TYR A 18 1.08 -0.30 6.27
CA TYR A 18 1.44 -1.25 7.31
C TYR A 18 1.10 -0.74 8.72
N GLN A 19 1.50 0.50 9.04
CA GLN A 19 1.42 1.07 10.39
C GLN A 19 0.02 1.53 10.82
N ARG A 20 -0.87 1.86 9.88
CA ARG A 20 -2.19 2.46 10.14
C ARG A 20 -3.30 1.55 9.64
N LYS A 21 -4.50 1.68 10.19
CA LYS A 21 -5.71 1.00 9.69
C LYS A 21 -6.55 1.96 8.85
N LYS A 22 -6.03 2.37 7.68
CA LYS A 22 -6.69 3.32 6.77
C LYS A 22 -6.67 2.82 5.33
N GLY A 23 -7.85 2.59 4.76
CA GLY A 23 -8.04 2.05 3.40
C GLY A 23 -7.43 2.92 2.30
N ARG A 24 -7.33 4.24 2.51
CA ARG A 24 -6.74 5.16 1.54
C ARG A 24 -5.31 4.87 1.15
N ASP A 25 -4.50 4.32 2.06
CA ASP A 25 -3.10 4.04 1.74
C ASP A 25 -3.00 2.83 0.77
N LEU A 26 -3.97 1.90 0.81
CA LEU A 26 -4.14 0.83 -0.19
C LEU A 26 -4.69 1.39 -1.50
N PHE A 27 -5.69 2.27 -1.44
CA PHE A 27 -6.23 2.97 -2.60
C PHE A 27 -5.13 3.71 -3.38
N ASP A 28 -4.28 4.48 -2.70
CA ASP A 28 -3.23 5.27 -3.35
C ASP A 28 -2.24 4.40 -4.12
N LEU A 29 -1.84 3.25 -3.55
CA LEU A 29 -0.95 2.29 -4.20
C LEU A 29 -1.61 1.66 -5.43
N PHE A 30 -2.85 1.19 -5.27
CA PHE A 30 -3.60 0.57 -6.36
C PHE A 30 -3.94 1.57 -7.46
N TYR A 31 -4.40 2.76 -7.13
CA TYR A 31 -4.72 3.79 -8.09
C TYR A 31 -3.48 4.20 -8.90
N ALA A 32 -2.33 4.39 -8.24
CA ALA A 32 -1.08 4.70 -8.94
C ALA A 32 -0.67 3.57 -9.90
N SER A 33 -0.87 2.30 -9.54
CA SER A 33 -0.54 1.16 -10.42
C SER A 33 -1.39 1.10 -11.69
N GLN A 34 -2.60 1.69 -11.66
CA GLN A 34 -3.47 1.77 -12.83
C GLN A 34 -3.17 2.97 -13.74
N HIS A 35 -2.46 3.99 -13.25
CA HIS A 35 -2.31 5.28 -13.94
C HIS A 35 -0.85 5.69 -14.20
N SER A 36 0.11 4.88 -13.78
CA SER A 36 1.54 5.17 -13.90
C SER A 36 2.35 3.89 -14.02
N ASP A 37 3.49 3.97 -14.69
CA ASP A 37 4.48 2.91 -14.70
C ASP A 37 5.27 2.96 -13.39
N LEU A 38 5.12 1.93 -12.56
CA LEU A 38 5.68 1.89 -11.22
C LEU A 38 6.91 1.00 -11.17
N ASN A 39 7.98 1.47 -10.53
CA ASN A 39 9.09 0.60 -10.18
C ASN A 39 8.88 0.01 -8.78
N LEU A 40 8.25 -1.17 -8.71
CA LEU A 40 7.94 -1.83 -7.44
C LEU A 40 9.19 -2.06 -6.58
N TYR A 41 10.34 -2.38 -7.19
CA TYR A 41 11.59 -2.55 -6.44
C TYR A 41 12.05 -1.24 -5.78
N GLN A 42 11.89 -0.10 -6.46
CA GLN A 42 12.19 1.21 -5.89
C GLN A 42 11.22 1.56 -4.75
N ILE A 43 9.93 1.28 -4.92
CA ILE A 43 8.92 1.47 -3.86
C ILE A 43 9.26 0.66 -2.61
N ILE A 44 9.58 -0.63 -2.78
CA ILE A 44 9.99 -1.51 -1.67
C ILE A 44 11.29 -1.02 -1.02
N TYR A 45 12.27 -0.60 -1.82
CA TYR A 45 13.52 -0.04 -1.32
C TYR A 45 13.25 1.18 -0.42
N CYS A 46 12.48 2.16 -0.92
CA CYS A 46 12.10 3.34 -0.14
C CYS A 46 11.35 2.95 1.14
N TYR A 47 10.37 2.05 1.06
CA TYR A 47 9.67 1.52 2.24
C TYR A 47 10.64 0.95 3.28
N ARG A 48 11.61 0.11 2.87
CA ARG A 48 12.60 -0.50 3.76
C ARG A 48 13.50 0.53 4.41
N GLU A 49 13.98 1.51 3.64
CA GLU A 49 14.77 2.62 4.18
C GLU A 49 13.98 3.37 5.25
N TYR A 50 12.72 3.74 4.98
CA TYR A 50 11.89 4.40 5.99
C TYR A 50 11.64 3.53 7.24
N MET A 51 11.41 2.23 7.07
CA MET A 51 11.17 1.33 8.21
C MET A 51 12.38 1.21 9.13
N LYS A 52 13.61 1.24 8.61
CA LYS A 52 14.83 1.23 9.43
C LYS A 52 14.91 2.41 10.40
N PHE A 53 14.36 3.57 10.03
CA PHE A 53 14.37 4.77 10.87
C PHE A 53 13.18 4.87 11.81
N VAL A 54 12.03 4.33 11.43
CA VAL A 54 10.76 4.55 12.14
C VAL A 54 10.44 3.43 13.15
N VAL A 55 10.97 2.22 12.95
CA VAL A 55 10.72 1.08 13.86
C VAL A 55 12.02 0.43 14.32
N SER A 56 12.07 -0.02 15.58
CA SER A 56 13.23 -0.72 16.12
C SER A 56 13.48 -2.08 15.45
N LYS A 57 12.41 -2.72 14.98
CA LYS A 57 12.46 -4.01 14.27
C LYS A 57 11.46 -3.97 13.10
N PRO A 58 11.93 -4.02 11.84
CA PRO A 58 11.05 -4.18 10.69
C PRO A 58 10.24 -5.48 10.78
N PRO A 59 9.00 -5.50 10.27
CA PRO A 59 8.17 -6.69 10.29
C PRO A 59 8.75 -7.79 9.40
N THR A 60 8.57 -9.02 9.85
CA THR A 60 8.72 -10.20 9.00
C THR A 60 7.61 -10.24 7.95
N LEU A 61 7.82 -10.96 6.85
CA LEU A 61 6.78 -11.19 5.84
C LEU A 61 5.49 -11.73 6.47
N LYS A 62 5.60 -12.67 7.41
CA LYS A 62 4.45 -13.28 8.08
C LYS A 62 3.64 -12.25 8.87
N GLU A 63 4.31 -11.36 9.61
CA GLU A 63 3.67 -10.26 10.33
C GLU A 63 3.00 -9.28 9.37
N PHE A 64 3.64 -8.97 8.24
CA PHE A 64 3.07 -8.11 7.21
C PHE A 64 1.79 -8.70 6.60
N ILE A 65 1.82 -9.98 6.21
CA ILE A 65 0.67 -10.67 5.64
C ILE A 65 -0.48 -10.76 6.65
N GLY A 66 -0.19 -11.09 7.91
CA GLY A 66 -1.21 -11.12 8.98
C GLY A 66 -1.87 -9.75 9.16
N ASN A 67 -1.07 -8.70 9.19
CA ASN A 67 -1.52 -7.31 9.28
C ASN A 67 -2.40 -6.89 8.07
N LEU A 68 -2.11 -7.37 6.86
CA LEU A 68 -2.94 -7.12 5.68
C LEU A 68 -4.29 -7.86 5.77
N LYS A 69 -4.28 -9.14 6.18
CA LYS A 69 -5.49 -9.95 6.35
C LYS A 69 -6.43 -9.37 7.41
N GLU A 70 -5.89 -8.86 8.51
CA GLU A 70 -6.68 -8.16 9.52
C GLU A 70 -7.41 -6.94 8.93
N LYS A 71 -6.78 -6.21 8.01
CA LYS A 71 -7.37 -5.02 7.36
C LYS A 71 -8.45 -5.38 6.37
N GLN A 72 -8.28 -6.48 5.64
CA GLN A 72 -9.24 -6.95 4.64
C GLN A 72 -10.62 -7.26 5.22
N VAL A 73 -10.69 -7.58 6.51
CA VAL A 73 -11.96 -7.86 7.21
C VAL A 73 -12.37 -6.75 8.19
N PHE A 74 -11.61 -5.65 8.27
CA PHE A 74 -11.86 -4.61 9.26
C PHE A 74 -12.84 -3.55 8.72
N PRO A 75 -14.04 -3.38 9.31
CA PRO A 75 -15.08 -2.52 8.73
C PRO A 75 -14.65 -1.07 8.53
N LEU A 76 -13.91 -0.49 9.47
CA LEU A 76 -13.41 0.89 9.35
C LEU A 76 -12.33 1.03 8.27
N PHE A 77 -11.64 -0.05 7.91
CA PHE A 77 -10.67 -0.03 6.80
C PHE A 77 -11.40 -0.13 5.45
N LEU A 78 -12.42 -0.99 5.37
CA LEU A 78 -13.26 -1.16 4.18
C LEU A 78 -14.06 0.12 3.85
N GLY A 79 -14.59 0.78 4.88
CA GLY A 79 -15.36 2.02 4.72
C GLY A 79 -14.53 3.31 4.59
N ASP A 80 -13.19 3.27 4.71
CA ASP A 80 -12.36 4.49 4.77
C ASP A 80 -12.45 5.33 3.49
N MET A 81 -12.74 4.71 2.34
CA MET A 81 -12.84 5.38 1.03
C MET A 81 -14.27 5.74 0.63
N GLU A 82 -15.27 5.34 1.40
CA GLU A 82 -16.67 5.65 1.11
C GLU A 82 -16.91 7.17 1.16
N GLY A 83 -17.50 7.72 0.09
CA GLY A 83 -17.81 9.14 -0.01
C GLY A 83 -16.61 10.09 -0.18
N LEU A 84 -15.37 9.58 -0.18
CA LEU A 84 -14.16 10.40 -0.41
C LEU A 84 -13.74 10.45 -1.87
N LEU A 85 -14.17 9.48 -2.68
CA LEU A 85 -13.77 9.37 -4.07
C LEU A 85 -14.59 10.27 -4.99
N SER A 86 -13.91 10.82 -6.02
CA SER A 86 -14.60 11.52 -7.11
C SER A 86 -15.59 10.57 -7.80
N PRO A 87 -16.77 11.04 -8.25
CA PRO A 87 -17.76 10.20 -8.94
C PRO A 87 -17.22 9.43 -10.15
N ASN A 88 -16.13 9.90 -10.75
CA ASN A 88 -15.51 9.28 -11.93
C ASN A 88 -14.46 8.20 -11.57
N VAL A 89 -14.10 8.06 -10.29
CA VAL A 89 -13.14 7.06 -9.83
C VAL A 89 -13.89 5.82 -9.39
N LYS A 90 -13.69 4.72 -10.12
CA LYS A 90 -14.15 3.39 -9.71
C LYS A 90 -13.05 2.74 -8.87
N TYR A 91 -13.36 2.44 -7.62
CA TYR A 91 -12.46 1.73 -6.73
C TYR A 91 -13.13 0.44 -6.24
N ASP A 92 -12.45 -0.67 -6.50
CA ASP A 92 -12.81 -1.99 -6.02
C ASP A 92 -11.71 -2.40 -5.05
N GLN A 93 -12.06 -2.41 -3.77
CA GLN A 93 -11.10 -2.63 -2.70
C GLN A 93 -10.62 -4.08 -2.66
N ASP A 94 -11.45 -5.04 -3.07
CA ASP A 94 -11.06 -6.44 -3.14
C ASP A 94 -10.00 -6.64 -4.21
N LYS A 95 -10.18 -6.02 -5.40
CA LYS A 95 -9.15 -6.00 -6.45
C LYS A 95 -7.86 -5.31 -6.01
N ALA A 96 -7.96 -4.30 -5.15
CA ALA A 96 -6.78 -3.64 -4.60
C ALA A 96 -5.98 -4.57 -3.68
N PHE A 97 -6.67 -5.39 -2.86
CA PHE A 97 -6.02 -6.45 -2.08
C PHE A 97 -5.42 -7.53 -2.97
N GLU A 98 -6.15 -8.02 -3.97
CA GLU A 98 -5.66 -9.02 -4.93
C GLU A 98 -4.39 -8.52 -5.63
N TRP A 99 -4.42 -7.31 -6.18
CA TRP A 99 -3.25 -6.70 -6.80
C TRP A 99 -2.07 -6.61 -5.83
N PHE A 100 -2.32 -6.25 -4.57
CA PHE A 100 -1.27 -6.14 -3.56
C PHE A 100 -0.64 -7.52 -3.27
N GLU A 101 -1.45 -8.56 -3.13
CA GLU A 101 -1.00 -9.93 -2.92
C GLU A 101 -0.21 -10.47 -4.11
N GLU A 102 -0.61 -10.14 -5.34
CA GLU A 102 0.05 -10.61 -6.55
C GLU A 102 1.34 -9.85 -6.89
N ASN A 103 1.42 -8.55 -6.57
CA ASN A 103 2.48 -7.68 -7.08
C ASN A 103 3.43 -7.18 -5.99
N ILE A 104 2.95 -6.93 -4.77
CA ILE A 104 3.76 -6.35 -3.69
C ILE A 104 4.33 -7.43 -2.77
N ILE A 105 3.49 -8.39 -2.35
CA ILE A 105 3.93 -9.47 -1.44
C ILE A 105 5.10 -10.30 -1.99
N PRO A 106 5.20 -10.64 -3.29
CA PRO A 106 6.33 -11.42 -3.78
C PRO A 106 7.68 -10.68 -3.72
N VAL A 107 7.66 -9.35 -3.83
CA VAL A 107 8.87 -8.51 -3.91
C VAL A 107 9.25 -7.84 -2.59
N ILE A 108 8.35 -7.82 -1.59
CA ILE A 108 8.64 -7.28 -0.25
C ILE A 108 9.48 -8.24 0.62
N ASN A 109 9.65 -9.50 0.19
CA ASN A 109 10.44 -10.57 0.82
C ASN A 109 11.88 -10.17 1.15
#